data_AF-M4VDT8-F1
#
_entry.id   AF-M4VDT8-F1
#
_cell.length_a   1.000
_cell.length_b   1.000
_cell.length_c   1.000
_cell.angle_alpha   90.00
_cell.angle_beta   90.00
_cell.angle_gamma   90.00
#
_symmetry.space_group_name_H-M   'P 1'
#
loop_
_entity.id
_entity.type
_entity.pdbx_description
1 polymer ?
#
loop_
_entity_poly.entity_id
_entity_poly.type
_entity_poly.pdbx_seq_one_letter_code
_entity_poly.pdbx_strand_id
1 'polypeptide(L)'
;MRWLVVCFLMTTVGLSSCTNVLGELGDANSDEALLYEAKAAVDNKKYQEAIDIITQRVSWEAQQSVQAKEILASGYAGRCGLHFVNYTQKLIAVTSPTPSVFKMLASPFVYDPQPVPPDESVKHISPESCVLALQTLSAIDTRTAKHNTFAAVLGMVLVGTATRLYTDNVPVGGDGITDFLSPSGSIPTSTACELDNTQVDHVILGYGHMVENFQYLSVDQIGQGSSSTIQDAINVCGGSCATTDPAQITGTMRFAMRSLMNTADYGVGTANAQANPPEVCPP
;
A
#
# COMPACT_ATOMS: atom_id res chain seq x y z
N MET A 1 -74.47 -10.23 8.88
CA MET A 1 -73.44 -11.12 9.44
C MET A 1 -72.85 -12.02 8.35
N ARG A 2 -71.93 -11.52 7.50
CA ARG A 2 -71.18 -12.38 6.54
C ARG A 2 -69.93 -11.78 5.89
N TRP A 3 -69.40 -10.67 6.41
CA TRP A 3 -68.29 -9.92 5.79
C TRP A 3 -67.22 -9.43 6.78
N LEU A 4 -66.97 -10.16 7.87
CA LEU A 4 -66.01 -9.74 8.92
C LEU A 4 -65.00 -10.81 9.32
N VAL A 5 -64.96 -11.95 8.65
CA VAL A 5 -64.11 -13.10 9.06
C VAL A 5 -62.88 -13.28 8.15
N VAL A 6 -62.78 -12.60 7.01
CA VAL A 6 -61.71 -12.86 6.02
C VAL A 6 -60.52 -11.89 6.12
N CYS A 7 -60.65 -10.72 6.76
CA CYS A 7 -59.53 -9.76 6.88
C CYS A 7 -58.63 -9.95 8.10
N PHE A 8 -58.93 -10.88 9.02
CA PHE A 8 -58.12 -11.10 10.23
C PHE A 8 -57.20 -12.32 10.14
N LEU A 9 -57.12 -12.98 8.97
CA LEU A 9 -56.26 -14.15 8.73
C LEU A 9 -54.94 -13.81 8.01
N MET A 10 -54.53 -12.54 7.97
CA MET A 10 -53.30 -12.05 7.31
C MET A 10 -52.32 -11.32 8.23
N THR A 11 -52.56 -11.26 9.54
CA THR A 11 -51.72 -10.49 10.50
C THR A 11 -51.00 -11.36 11.53
N THR A 12 -50.93 -12.68 11.30
CA THR A 12 -50.11 -13.59 12.12
C THR A 12 -49.12 -14.37 11.26
N VAL A 13 -48.38 -13.67 10.40
CA VAL A 13 -47.08 -14.17 9.96
C VAL A 13 -46.13 -13.92 11.12
N GLY A 14 -45.83 -15.00 11.84
CA GLY A 14 -45.01 -15.00 13.03
C GLY A 14 -43.66 -14.34 12.81
N LEU A 15 -43.34 -13.40 13.71
CA LEU A 15 -42.00 -12.88 13.97
C LEU A 15 -41.14 -13.96 14.65
N SER A 16 -41.08 -15.16 14.08
CA SER A 16 -40.23 -16.25 14.57
C SER A 16 -39.22 -16.59 13.49
N SER A 17 -37.97 -16.18 13.75
CA SER A 17 -36.76 -16.37 12.93
C SER A 17 -36.82 -15.73 11.54
N CYS A 18 -35.97 -14.72 11.32
CA CYS A 18 -35.64 -14.19 10.00
C CYS A 18 -34.87 -15.24 9.19
N THR A 19 -35.51 -16.35 8.86
CA THR A 19 -34.98 -17.29 7.88
C THR A 19 -35.33 -16.70 6.53
N ASN A 20 -34.32 -16.20 5.82
CA ASN A 20 -34.50 -15.62 4.49
C ASN A 20 -35.19 -16.65 3.59
N VAL A 21 -36.44 -16.40 3.21
CA VAL A 21 -37.25 -17.29 2.35
C VAL A 21 -36.64 -17.46 0.95
N LEU A 22 -35.70 -16.59 0.58
CA LEU A 22 -34.93 -16.66 -0.67
C LEU A 22 -33.56 -17.35 -0.48
N GLY A 23 -33.22 -17.80 0.73
CA GLY A 23 -31.93 -18.44 1.01
C GLY A 23 -31.69 -19.75 0.26
N GLU A 24 -32.74 -20.47 -0.12
CA GLU A 24 -32.65 -21.67 -0.97
C GLU A 24 -32.51 -21.36 -2.47
N LEU A 25 -32.77 -20.10 -2.89
CA LEU A 25 -32.69 -19.68 -4.29
C LEU A 25 -31.34 -19.01 -4.62
N GLY A 26 -30.61 -18.51 -3.63
CA GLY A 26 -29.29 -17.92 -3.80
C GLY A 26 -28.19 -18.92 -3.46
N ASP A 27 -27.36 -19.29 -4.43
CA ASP A 27 -26.17 -20.08 -4.16
C ASP A 27 -25.08 -19.19 -3.54
N ALA A 28 -24.91 -19.31 -2.22
CA ALA A 28 -23.88 -18.61 -1.47
C ALA A 28 -22.44 -19.05 -1.84
N ASN A 29 -22.29 -20.14 -2.59
CA ASN A 29 -21.01 -20.63 -3.08
C ASN A 29 -20.76 -20.29 -4.55
N SER A 30 -21.68 -19.57 -5.21
CA SER A 30 -21.43 -19.02 -6.54
C SER A 30 -20.23 -18.07 -6.50
N ASP A 31 -19.47 -18.00 -7.60
CA ASP A 31 -18.32 -17.11 -7.70
C ASP A 31 -18.73 -15.65 -7.46
N GLU A 32 -19.91 -15.23 -7.93
CA GLU A 32 -20.44 -13.89 -7.70
C GLU A 32 -20.69 -13.60 -6.21
N ALA A 33 -21.25 -14.57 -5.48
CA ALA A 33 -21.47 -14.45 -4.04
C ALA A 33 -20.14 -14.38 -3.28
N LEU A 34 -19.17 -15.20 -3.67
CA LEU A 34 -17.83 -15.21 -3.07
C LEU A 34 -17.05 -13.91 -3.37
N LEU A 35 -17.17 -13.36 -4.58
CA LEU A 35 -16.57 -12.06 -4.91
C LEU A 35 -17.20 -10.92 -4.10
N TYR A 36 -18.51 -10.97 -3.87
CA TYR A 36 -19.20 -10.02 -2.98
C TYR A 36 -18.72 -10.16 -1.53
N GLU A 37 -18.61 -11.39 -1.02
CA GLU A 37 -18.10 -11.69 0.32
C GLU A 37 -16.65 -11.20 0.50
N ALA A 38 -15.77 -11.47 -0.48
CA ALA A 38 -14.38 -11.02 -0.46
C ALA A 38 -14.27 -9.48 -0.46
N LYS A 39 -15.10 -8.81 -1.26
CA LYS A 39 -15.16 -7.35 -1.27
C LYS A 39 -15.61 -6.81 0.10
N ALA A 40 -16.65 -7.39 0.69
CA ALA A 40 -17.12 -7.03 2.01
C ALA A 40 -16.03 -7.28 3.08
N ALA A 41 -15.24 -8.33 2.95
CA ALA A 41 -14.10 -8.58 3.84
C ALA A 41 -13.03 -7.48 3.73
N VAL A 42 -12.69 -7.01 2.52
CA VAL A 42 -11.80 -5.84 2.33
C VAL A 42 -12.38 -4.59 2.99
N ASP A 43 -13.66 -4.28 2.75
CA ASP A 43 -14.33 -3.10 3.30
C ASP A 43 -14.38 -3.13 4.85
N ASN A 44 -14.47 -4.33 5.42
CA ASN A 44 -14.40 -4.58 6.87
C ASN A 44 -12.98 -4.79 7.40
N LYS A 45 -11.94 -4.49 6.60
CA LYS A 45 -10.51 -4.57 6.95
C LYS A 45 -10.00 -5.98 7.26
N LYS A 46 -10.78 -7.01 6.92
CA LYS A 46 -10.41 -8.42 7.06
C LYS A 46 -9.63 -8.89 5.84
N TYR A 47 -8.45 -8.31 5.65
CA TYR A 47 -7.71 -8.45 4.40
C TYR A 47 -7.27 -9.89 4.10
N GLN A 48 -6.87 -10.65 5.12
CA GLN A 48 -6.50 -12.06 4.93
C GLN A 48 -7.71 -12.91 4.55
N GLU A 49 -8.87 -12.68 5.18
CA GLU A 49 -10.13 -13.35 4.82
C GLU A 49 -10.48 -13.09 3.35
N ALA A 50 -10.35 -11.84 2.89
CA ALA A 50 -10.56 -11.51 1.47
C ALA A 50 -9.60 -12.27 0.53
N ILE A 51 -8.31 -12.32 0.87
CA ILE A 51 -7.29 -13.05 0.09
C ILE A 51 -7.63 -14.55 0.05
N ASP A 52 -8.00 -15.14 1.18
CA ASP A 52 -8.33 -16.57 1.26
C ASP A 52 -9.59 -16.88 0.45
N ILE A 53 -10.62 -16.02 0.47
CA ILE A 53 -11.81 -16.21 -0.36
C ILE A 53 -11.44 -16.21 -1.85
N ILE A 54 -10.68 -15.21 -2.32
CA ILE A 54 -10.31 -15.15 -3.74
C ILE A 54 -9.42 -16.33 -4.14
N THR A 55 -8.40 -16.66 -3.34
CA THR A 55 -7.37 -17.62 -3.76
C THR A 55 -7.78 -19.08 -3.53
N GLN A 56 -8.70 -19.35 -2.61
CA GLN A 56 -9.04 -20.73 -2.20
C GLN A 56 -10.48 -21.12 -2.50
N ARG A 57 -11.42 -20.17 -2.58
CA ARG A 57 -12.87 -20.47 -2.69
C ARG A 57 -13.44 -20.11 -4.06
N VAL A 58 -13.02 -18.99 -4.64
CA VAL A 58 -13.42 -18.59 -6.00
C VAL A 58 -12.79 -19.54 -7.03
N SER A 59 -13.54 -19.91 -8.05
CA SER A 59 -13.06 -20.79 -9.14
C SER A 59 -11.86 -20.19 -9.86
N TRP A 60 -11.05 -21.05 -10.47
CA TRP A 60 -9.85 -20.60 -11.20
C TRP A 60 -10.20 -19.62 -12.33
N GLU A 61 -11.29 -19.89 -13.06
CA GLU A 61 -11.79 -19.03 -14.13
C GLU A 61 -12.21 -17.66 -13.60
N ALA A 62 -12.97 -17.62 -12.51
CA ALA A 62 -13.42 -16.36 -11.91
C ALA A 62 -12.27 -15.56 -11.28
N GLN A 63 -11.23 -16.21 -10.75
CA GLN A 63 -9.99 -15.55 -10.29
C GLN A 63 -9.28 -14.77 -11.41
N GLN A 64 -9.46 -15.15 -12.68
CA GLN A 64 -8.86 -14.42 -13.79
C GLN A 64 -9.60 -13.12 -14.13
N SER A 65 -10.82 -12.93 -13.62
CA SER A 65 -11.60 -11.72 -13.85
C SER A 65 -10.91 -10.48 -13.29
N VAL A 66 -11.13 -9.33 -13.93
CA VAL A 66 -10.62 -8.03 -13.46
C VAL A 66 -11.09 -7.75 -12.04
N GLN A 67 -12.36 -8.05 -11.74
CA GLN A 67 -12.95 -7.83 -10.42
C GLN A 67 -12.24 -8.65 -9.33
N ALA A 68 -11.95 -9.93 -9.58
CA ALA A 68 -11.22 -10.76 -8.62
C ALA A 68 -9.80 -10.21 -8.36
N LYS A 69 -9.09 -9.79 -9.42
CA LYS A 69 -7.76 -9.18 -9.32
C LYS A 69 -7.79 -7.84 -8.57
N GLU A 70 -8.79 -7.00 -8.78
CA GLU A 70 -8.99 -5.74 -8.04
C GLU A 70 -9.20 -5.98 -6.54
N ILE A 71 -10.05 -6.94 -6.18
CA ILE A 71 -10.32 -7.30 -4.78
C ILE A 71 -9.05 -7.89 -4.14
N LEU A 72 -8.37 -8.81 -4.83
CA LEU A 72 -7.15 -9.43 -4.35
C LEU A 72 -6.03 -8.40 -4.14
N ALA A 73 -5.83 -7.49 -5.10
CA ALA A 73 -4.88 -6.39 -4.97
C ALA A 73 -5.22 -5.48 -3.78
N SER A 74 -6.51 -5.23 -3.55
CA SER A 74 -6.97 -4.43 -2.39
C SER A 74 -6.71 -5.14 -1.07
N GLY A 75 -6.92 -6.45 -0.99
CA GLY A 75 -6.57 -7.27 0.19
C GLY A 75 -5.08 -7.22 0.50
N TYR A 76 -4.22 -7.46 -0.50
CA TYR A 76 -2.77 -7.35 -0.35
C TYR A 76 -2.33 -5.93 0.03
N ALA A 77 -2.92 -4.90 -0.57
CA ALA A 77 -2.62 -3.51 -0.23
C ALA A 77 -2.99 -3.18 1.22
N GLY A 78 -4.13 -3.67 1.70
CA GLY A 78 -4.53 -3.54 3.10
C GLY A 78 -3.52 -4.18 4.07
N ARG A 79 -3.00 -5.36 3.73
CA ARG A 79 -1.90 -6.01 4.49
C ARG A 79 -0.58 -5.24 4.43
N CYS A 80 -0.37 -4.44 3.38
CA CYS A 80 0.74 -3.50 3.33
C CYS A 80 0.51 -2.21 4.15
N GLY A 81 -0.61 -2.11 4.86
CA GLY A 81 -0.96 -0.94 5.67
C GLY A 81 -1.72 0.15 4.91
N LEU A 82 -2.11 -0.08 3.65
CA LEU A 82 -2.93 0.90 2.92
C LEU A 82 -4.36 0.89 3.47
N HIS A 83 -4.71 1.96 4.19
CA HIS A 83 -6.09 2.39 4.38
C HIS A 83 -6.25 3.74 3.69
N PHE A 84 -6.74 3.75 2.45
CA PHE A 84 -6.65 4.90 1.53
C PHE A 84 -7.03 6.25 2.16
N VAL A 85 -8.17 6.32 2.85
CA VAL A 85 -8.63 7.56 3.51
C VAL A 85 -7.67 7.99 4.62
N ASN A 86 -7.16 7.05 5.42
CA ASN A 86 -6.25 7.38 6.52
C ASN A 86 -4.87 7.76 5.99
N TYR A 87 -4.38 7.02 4.98
CA TYR A 87 -3.10 7.29 4.34
C TYR A 87 -3.07 8.70 3.74
N THR A 88 -4.09 9.05 2.94
CA THR A 88 -4.21 10.37 2.31
C THR A 88 -4.39 11.49 3.35
N GLN A 89 -5.23 11.28 4.36
CA GLN A 89 -5.39 12.27 5.45
C GLN A 89 -4.09 12.51 6.21
N LYS A 90 -3.37 11.45 6.58
CA LYS A 90 -2.08 11.59 7.27
C LYS A 90 -1.04 12.26 6.37
N LEU A 91 -0.99 11.93 5.08
CA LEU A 91 -0.09 12.56 4.13
C LEU A 91 -0.35 14.06 3.97
N ILE A 92 -1.62 14.48 3.91
CA ILE A 92 -2.02 15.89 3.85
C ILE A 92 -1.72 16.62 5.17
N ALA A 93 -1.84 15.91 6.30
CA ALA A 93 -1.56 16.46 7.63
C ALA A 93 -0.06 16.64 7.92
N VAL A 94 0.84 16.21 7.03
CA VAL A 94 2.28 16.47 7.15
C VAL A 94 2.53 17.97 6.95
N THR A 95 2.46 18.72 8.05
CA THR A 95 2.77 20.15 8.09
C THR A 95 4.03 20.37 8.90
N SER A 96 5.19 20.30 8.26
CA SER A 96 6.47 20.66 8.88
C SER A 96 7.37 21.27 7.81
N PRO A 97 8.28 22.22 8.13
CA PRO A 97 9.12 22.81 7.12
C PRO A 97 10.12 21.73 6.68
N THR A 98 9.95 21.21 5.47
CA THR A 98 10.87 20.27 4.78
C THR A 98 11.03 18.85 5.38
N PRO A 99 9.98 18.03 5.59
CA PRO A 99 10.18 16.59 5.51
C PRO A 99 10.52 16.24 4.06
N SER A 100 11.65 15.58 3.89
CA SER A 100 12.06 15.01 2.61
C SER A 100 11.01 14.02 2.08
N VAL A 101 11.04 13.70 0.78
CA VAL A 101 9.99 12.87 0.16
C VAL A 101 9.85 11.50 0.84
N PHE A 102 10.97 10.84 1.19
CA PHE A 102 10.93 9.54 1.84
C PHE A 102 10.33 9.63 3.27
N LYS A 103 10.68 10.67 4.05
CA LYS A 103 10.08 10.91 5.38
C LYS A 103 8.59 11.23 5.28
N MET A 104 8.20 12.04 4.29
CA MET A 104 6.81 12.39 4.04
C MET A 104 5.98 11.13 3.74
N LEU A 105 6.48 10.25 2.87
CA LEU A 105 5.82 8.99 2.50
C LEU A 105 5.76 7.97 3.64
N ALA A 106 6.76 7.97 4.54
CA ALA A 106 6.82 7.09 5.70
C ALA A 106 5.89 7.53 6.85
N SER A 107 5.65 8.85 6.99
CA SER A 107 4.91 9.42 8.10
C SER A 107 3.51 8.82 8.36
N PRO A 108 2.72 8.37 7.35
CA PRO A 108 1.42 7.75 7.60
C PRO A 108 1.49 6.43 8.36
N PHE A 109 2.65 5.77 8.33
CA PHE A 109 2.89 4.47 8.93
C PHE A 109 3.57 4.53 10.29
N VAL A 110 3.91 5.74 10.77
CA VAL A 110 4.38 5.96 12.13
C VAL A 110 3.26 5.63 13.10
N TYR A 111 3.61 4.90 14.17
CA TYR A 111 2.66 4.46 15.16
C TYR A 111 1.95 5.65 15.80
N ASP A 112 0.62 5.59 15.81
CA ASP A 112 -0.21 6.50 16.60
C ASP A 112 -0.56 5.77 17.91
N PRO A 113 -0.17 6.29 19.08
CA PRO A 113 -0.39 5.64 20.38
C PRO A 113 -1.86 5.51 20.80
N GLN A 114 -2.81 5.80 19.91
CA GLN A 114 -4.21 5.44 20.12
C GLN A 114 -4.37 3.92 20.31
N PRO A 115 -5.30 3.49 21.17
CA PRO A 115 -5.59 2.06 21.37
C PRO A 115 -6.06 1.46 20.04
N VAL A 116 -5.15 0.81 19.32
CA VAL A 116 -5.47 0.06 18.12
C VAL A 116 -6.44 -1.04 18.56
N PRO A 117 -7.64 -1.14 17.95
CA PRO A 117 -8.53 -2.27 18.18
C PRO A 117 -7.73 -3.56 18.02
N PRO A 118 -8.03 -4.63 18.78
CA PRO A 118 -7.29 -5.90 18.76
C PRO A 118 -7.43 -6.70 17.45
N ASP A 119 -7.68 -6.03 16.33
CA ASP A 119 -7.59 -6.61 15.01
C ASP A 119 -6.12 -6.87 14.68
N GLU A 120 -5.74 -8.15 14.73
CA GLU A 120 -4.41 -8.66 14.44
C GLU A 120 -3.87 -8.27 13.05
N SER A 121 -4.73 -7.77 12.14
CA SER A 121 -4.35 -7.35 10.79
C SER A 121 -3.43 -6.12 10.73
N VAL A 122 -3.39 -5.29 11.77
CA VAL A 122 -2.47 -4.11 11.84
C VAL A 122 -1.08 -4.51 12.37
N LYS A 123 -0.93 -5.70 12.95
CA LYS A 123 0.31 -6.13 13.62
C LYS A 123 1.44 -6.54 12.66
N HIS A 124 1.14 -6.70 11.36
CA HIS A 124 2.10 -7.18 10.36
C HIS A 124 2.00 -6.40 9.04
N ILE A 125 2.27 -5.09 9.10
CA ILE A 125 2.52 -4.30 7.90
C ILE A 125 3.76 -4.88 7.21
N SER A 126 3.60 -5.38 5.98
CA SER A 126 4.63 -6.09 5.21
C SER A 126 4.80 -5.44 3.83
N PRO A 127 5.99 -4.90 3.50
CA PRO A 127 6.34 -4.43 2.16
C PRO A 127 6.10 -5.50 1.08
N GLU A 128 6.30 -6.77 1.39
CA GLU A 128 6.07 -7.89 0.47
C GLU A 128 4.60 -7.96 0.04
N SER A 129 3.67 -7.62 0.93
CA SER A 129 2.24 -7.55 0.59
C SER A 129 1.94 -6.43 -0.42
N CYS A 130 2.67 -5.30 -0.38
CA CYS A 130 2.57 -4.28 -1.43
C CYS A 130 3.07 -4.80 -2.77
N VAL A 131 4.18 -5.54 -2.78
CA VAL A 131 4.72 -6.14 -4.02
C VAL A 131 3.70 -7.10 -4.63
N LEU A 132 3.08 -7.97 -3.83
CA LEU A 132 2.01 -8.86 -4.29
C LEU A 132 0.80 -8.10 -4.83
N ALA A 133 0.39 -7.00 -4.20
CA ALA A 133 -0.68 -6.14 -4.70
C ALA A 133 -0.33 -5.51 -6.07
N LEU A 134 0.89 -5.01 -6.23
CA LEU A 134 1.38 -4.42 -7.48
C LEU A 134 1.49 -5.46 -8.60
N GLN A 135 1.97 -6.67 -8.28
CA GLN A 135 2.00 -7.80 -9.22
C GLN A 135 0.59 -8.21 -9.66
N THR A 136 -0.36 -8.26 -8.72
CA THR A 136 -1.76 -8.59 -9.01
C THR A 136 -2.38 -7.57 -9.98
N LEU A 137 -2.11 -6.28 -9.80
CA LEU A 137 -2.57 -5.23 -10.72
C LEU A 137 -1.89 -5.31 -12.09
N SER A 138 -0.61 -5.69 -12.12
CA SER A 138 0.16 -5.81 -13.36
C SER A 138 -0.32 -6.98 -14.22
N ALA A 139 -1.00 -7.96 -13.63
CA ALA A 139 -1.64 -9.07 -14.33
C ALA A 139 -3.00 -8.71 -14.98
N ILE A 140 -3.41 -7.42 -14.97
CA ILE A 140 -4.58 -6.92 -15.68
C ILE A 140 -4.16 -6.40 -17.06
N ASP A 141 -4.58 -7.10 -18.12
CA ASP A 141 -4.13 -6.84 -19.50
C ASP A 141 -4.35 -5.41 -19.99
N THR A 142 -5.48 -4.79 -19.63
CA THR A 142 -5.81 -3.41 -20.00
C THR A 142 -6.08 -2.59 -18.75
N ARG A 143 -5.05 -1.91 -18.25
CA ARG A 143 -5.16 -1.06 -17.07
C ARG A 143 -5.96 0.21 -17.38
N THR A 144 -6.93 0.51 -16.53
CA THR A 144 -7.69 1.77 -16.58
C THR A 144 -6.93 2.88 -15.86
N ALA A 145 -7.35 4.14 -16.02
CA ALA A 145 -6.82 5.24 -15.22
C ALA A 145 -6.93 4.96 -13.71
N LYS A 146 -8.00 4.30 -13.26
CA LYS A 146 -8.19 3.92 -11.84
C LYS A 146 -7.15 2.90 -11.39
N HIS A 147 -6.82 1.90 -12.21
CA HIS A 147 -5.78 0.93 -11.91
C HIS A 147 -4.42 1.60 -11.79
N ASN A 148 -4.11 2.52 -12.70
CA ASN A 148 -2.85 3.27 -12.66
C ASN A 148 -2.80 4.21 -11.44
N THR A 149 -3.89 4.92 -11.11
CA THR A 149 -3.94 5.73 -9.88
C THR A 149 -3.72 4.87 -8.64
N PHE A 150 -4.38 3.72 -8.55
CA PHE A 150 -4.21 2.81 -7.42
C PHE A 150 -2.79 2.27 -7.33
N ALA A 151 -2.19 1.86 -8.45
CA ALA A 151 -0.80 1.40 -8.50
C ALA A 151 0.21 2.50 -8.15
N ALA A 152 -0.03 3.75 -8.53
CA ALA A 152 0.81 4.90 -8.15
C ALA A 152 0.80 5.12 -6.63
N VAL A 153 -0.41 5.15 -6.05
CA VAL A 153 -0.59 5.29 -4.59
C VAL A 153 0.02 4.10 -3.86
N LEU A 154 -0.16 2.89 -4.37
CA LEU A 154 0.43 1.70 -3.78
C LEU A 154 1.97 1.69 -3.88
N GLY A 155 2.55 2.27 -4.94
CA GLY A 155 3.98 2.54 -5.02
C GLY A 155 4.46 3.49 -3.92
N MET A 156 3.73 4.58 -3.67
CA MET A 156 4.00 5.50 -2.56
C MET A 156 3.90 4.81 -1.19
N VAL A 157 2.89 3.95 -1.00
CA VAL A 157 2.72 3.13 0.21
C VAL A 157 3.90 2.20 0.37
N LEU A 158 4.32 1.49 -0.67
CA LEU A 158 5.48 0.59 -0.60
C LEU A 158 6.75 1.34 -0.18
N VAL A 159 7.03 2.50 -0.79
CA VAL A 159 8.14 3.36 -0.39
C VAL A 159 8.03 3.76 1.08
N GLY A 160 6.88 4.26 1.50
CA GLY A 160 6.65 4.72 2.87
C GLY A 160 6.75 3.62 3.91
N THR A 161 6.08 2.50 3.66
CA THR A 161 6.07 1.31 4.52
C THR A 161 7.46 0.70 4.64
N ALA A 162 8.18 0.52 3.52
CA ALA A 162 9.56 0.02 3.54
C ALA A 162 10.49 0.98 4.26
N THR A 163 10.40 2.28 3.97
CA THR A 163 11.22 3.31 4.63
C THR A 163 10.98 3.29 6.13
N ARG A 164 9.73 3.33 6.59
CA ARG A 164 9.40 3.24 8.02
C ARG A 164 9.95 1.95 8.62
N LEU A 165 9.58 0.79 8.06
CA LEU A 165 9.95 -0.52 8.61
C LEU A 165 11.47 -0.78 8.62
N TYR A 166 12.26 -0.15 7.76
CA TYR A 166 13.69 -0.42 7.71
C TYR A 166 14.53 0.65 8.40
N THR A 167 13.95 1.82 8.68
CA THR A 167 14.72 2.96 9.21
C THR A 167 14.16 3.57 10.49
N ASP A 168 12.93 3.24 10.90
CA ASP A 168 12.19 3.76 12.05
C ASP A 168 11.47 2.57 12.76
N ASN A 169 12.24 1.88 13.59
CA ASN A 169 11.94 0.55 14.15
C ASN A 169 11.79 0.52 15.68
N VAL A 170 12.15 1.60 16.35
CA VAL A 170 12.23 1.74 17.80
C VAL A 170 11.52 3.04 18.22
N PRO A 171 10.43 2.97 18.99
CA PRO A 171 9.78 1.77 19.51
C PRO A 171 9.14 0.95 18.38
N VAL A 172 8.66 -0.26 18.71
CA VAL A 172 7.91 -1.09 17.76
C VAL A 172 6.77 -0.26 17.13
N GLY A 173 6.80 -0.10 15.81
CA GLY A 173 5.86 0.73 15.05
C GLY A 173 6.38 2.10 14.63
N GLY A 174 7.57 2.48 15.10
CA GLY A 174 8.26 3.73 14.79
C GLY A 174 7.70 4.96 15.51
N ASP A 175 8.55 5.95 15.76
CA ASP A 175 8.17 7.25 16.32
C ASP A 175 8.28 8.40 15.31
N GLY A 176 8.60 8.09 14.05
CA GLY A 176 8.81 9.07 12.99
C GLY A 176 10.21 9.68 13.01
N ILE A 177 11.05 9.26 13.95
CA ILE A 177 12.47 9.53 14.00
C ILE A 177 13.15 8.24 13.56
N THR A 178 14.12 8.38 12.68
CA THR A 178 14.85 7.21 12.23
C THR A 178 15.77 6.66 13.32
N ASP A 179 15.60 5.38 13.63
CA ASP A 179 16.29 4.66 14.70
C ASP A 179 17.59 4.07 14.23
N PHE A 180 18.58 4.93 14.12
CA PHE A 180 19.91 4.53 13.68
C PHE A 180 20.85 4.38 14.88
N LEU A 181 20.66 3.29 15.64
CA LEU A 181 21.63 2.90 16.67
C LEU A 181 22.69 1.99 16.05
N SER A 182 23.90 2.52 15.83
CA SER A 182 25.08 1.65 15.72
C SER A 182 25.17 0.79 17.00
N PRO A 183 25.61 -0.48 16.93
CA PRO A 183 25.97 -1.27 18.11
C PRO A 183 26.99 -0.57 19.03
N SER A 184 27.68 0.46 18.53
CA SER A 184 28.66 1.27 19.26
C SER A 184 28.10 2.53 19.94
N GLY A 185 26.81 2.84 19.80
CA GLY A 185 26.20 4.06 20.39
C GLY A 185 26.62 5.38 19.73
N SER A 186 27.30 5.33 18.57
CA SER A 186 27.57 6.50 17.73
C SER A 186 26.57 6.54 16.57
N ILE A 187 26.08 7.74 16.25
CA ILE A 187 25.15 7.97 15.13
C ILE A 187 25.93 7.66 13.85
N PRO A 188 25.59 6.62 13.06
CA PRO A 188 26.26 6.38 11.80
C PRO A 188 25.95 7.54 10.85
N THR A 189 26.97 8.06 10.17
CA THR A 189 26.84 9.15 9.20
C THR A 189 26.27 8.69 7.84
N SER A 190 25.89 7.40 7.68
CA SER A 190 25.42 6.87 6.40
C SER A 190 24.52 5.62 6.53
N THR A 191 23.26 5.78 6.94
CA THR A 191 22.42 4.67 7.44
C THR A 191 21.54 4.01 6.38
N ALA A 192 21.08 4.76 5.38
CA ALA A 192 20.46 4.14 4.21
C ALA A 192 21.44 3.22 3.44
N CYS A 193 22.74 3.38 3.68
CA CYS A 193 23.78 2.51 3.16
C CYS A 193 23.82 1.13 3.81
N GLU A 194 23.25 0.99 5.02
CA GLU A 194 23.22 -0.27 5.77
C GLU A 194 22.02 -1.15 5.41
N LEU A 195 21.06 -0.63 4.63
CA LEU A 195 19.92 -1.40 4.13
C LEU A 195 20.43 -2.55 3.25
N ASP A 196 19.95 -3.77 3.50
CA ASP A 196 20.28 -4.92 2.66
C ASP A 196 19.65 -4.79 1.26
N ASN A 197 20.04 -5.67 0.34
CA ASN A 197 19.56 -5.59 -1.05
C ASN A 197 18.04 -5.76 -1.14
N THR A 198 17.44 -6.66 -0.37
CA THR A 198 15.99 -6.91 -0.38
C THR A 198 15.22 -5.68 0.12
N GLN A 199 15.72 -5.04 1.17
CA GLN A 199 15.11 -3.84 1.75
C GLN A 199 15.12 -2.67 0.76
N VAL A 200 16.23 -2.46 0.06
CA VAL A 200 16.34 -1.42 -0.97
C VAL A 200 15.52 -1.77 -2.21
N ASP A 201 15.42 -3.05 -2.57
CA ASP A 201 14.63 -3.49 -3.72
C ASP A 201 13.15 -3.14 -3.54
N HIS A 202 12.60 -3.24 -2.32
CA HIS A 202 11.24 -2.77 -2.04
C HIS A 202 11.07 -1.27 -2.31
N VAL A 203 12.04 -0.46 -1.90
CA VAL A 203 12.00 0.99 -2.14
C VAL A 203 12.09 1.30 -3.63
N ILE A 204 12.99 0.62 -4.37
CA ILE A 204 13.13 0.75 -5.82
C ILE A 204 11.83 0.39 -6.53
N LEU A 205 11.21 -0.74 -6.19
CA LEU A 205 9.96 -1.17 -6.79
C LEU A 205 8.83 -0.19 -6.50
N GLY A 206 8.69 0.25 -5.24
CA GLY A 206 7.68 1.24 -4.87
C GLY A 206 7.85 2.54 -5.65
N TYR A 207 9.09 3.03 -5.74
CA TYR A 207 9.42 4.24 -6.49
C TYR A 207 9.16 4.06 -8.00
N GLY A 208 9.55 2.93 -8.58
CA GLY A 208 9.30 2.61 -9.98
C GLY A 208 7.81 2.54 -10.31
N HIS A 209 7.01 1.86 -9.49
CA HIS A 209 5.56 1.82 -9.68
C HIS A 209 4.91 3.20 -9.49
N MET A 210 5.36 3.98 -8.51
CA MET A 210 4.89 5.36 -8.33
C MET A 210 5.13 6.19 -9.60
N VAL A 211 6.37 6.22 -10.09
CA VAL A 211 6.77 6.99 -11.29
C VAL A 211 6.06 6.50 -12.54
N GLU A 212 6.12 5.18 -12.83
CA GLU A 212 5.56 4.59 -14.04
C GLU A 212 4.05 4.84 -14.11
N ASN A 213 3.35 4.83 -12.98
CA ASN A 213 1.90 5.00 -12.99
C ASN A 213 1.46 6.46 -12.99
N PHE A 214 2.26 7.38 -12.45
CA PHE A 214 1.97 8.80 -12.53
C PHE A 214 2.02 9.35 -13.96
N GLN A 215 2.86 8.80 -14.84
CA GLN A 215 2.91 9.24 -16.24
C GLN A 215 1.59 8.98 -17.01
N TYR A 216 0.75 8.06 -16.51
CA TYR A 216 -0.56 7.75 -17.08
C TYR A 216 -1.69 8.59 -16.48
N LEU A 217 -1.38 9.50 -15.54
CA LEU A 217 -2.34 10.43 -14.96
C LEU A 217 -2.15 11.82 -15.57
N SER A 218 -3.25 12.54 -15.78
CA SER A 218 -3.19 13.91 -16.30
C SER A 218 -2.65 14.88 -15.26
N VAL A 219 -2.00 15.98 -15.69
CA VAL A 219 -1.51 17.04 -14.79
C VAL A 219 -2.62 17.59 -13.90
N ASP A 220 -3.86 17.62 -14.38
CA ASP A 220 -5.03 18.04 -13.61
C ASP A 220 -5.36 17.10 -12.42
N GLN A 221 -4.93 15.84 -12.49
CA GLN A 221 -5.14 14.85 -11.43
C GLN A 221 -4.04 14.84 -10.36
N ILE A 222 -2.80 15.23 -10.73
CA ILE A 222 -1.62 15.15 -9.82
C ILE A 222 -1.20 16.54 -9.31
N GLY A 223 -1.54 17.59 -10.06
CA GLY A 223 -1.06 18.96 -9.86
C GLY A 223 0.32 19.19 -10.51
N GLN A 224 0.49 20.38 -11.08
CA GLN A 224 1.71 20.74 -11.84
C GLN A 224 2.99 20.66 -10.98
N GLY A 225 2.93 21.11 -9.72
CA GLY A 225 4.08 21.07 -8.81
C GLY A 225 4.51 19.65 -8.43
N SER A 226 3.57 18.74 -8.21
CA SER A 226 3.87 17.34 -7.92
C SER A 226 4.55 16.66 -9.12
N SER A 227 4.06 16.95 -10.34
CA SER A 227 4.63 16.42 -11.58
C SER A 227 6.09 16.86 -11.79
N SER A 228 6.44 18.11 -11.53
CA SER A 228 7.82 18.59 -11.62
C SER A 228 8.74 17.94 -10.58
N THR A 229 8.29 17.82 -9.33
CA THR A 229 9.10 17.21 -8.27
C THR A 229 9.38 15.73 -8.53
N ILE A 230 8.39 14.99 -9.05
CA ILE A 230 8.58 13.60 -9.48
C ILE A 230 9.62 13.53 -10.61
N GLN A 231 9.55 14.43 -11.59
CA GLN A 231 10.51 14.46 -12.70
C GLN A 231 11.92 14.79 -12.21
N ASP A 232 12.08 15.71 -11.27
CA ASP A 232 13.37 16.05 -10.67
C ASP A 232 13.97 14.85 -9.92
N ALA A 233 13.16 14.11 -9.15
CA ALA A 233 13.62 12.90 -8.48
C ALA A 233 14.05 11.80 -9.47
N ILE A 234 13.34 11.64 -10.60
CA ILE A 234 13.73 10.71 -11.69
C ILE A 234 15.09 11.11 -12.27
N ASN A 235 15.27 12.41 -12.50
CA ASN A 235 16.51 12.96 -13.05
C ASN A 235 17.69 12.76 -12.08
N VAL A 236 17.47 12.97 -10.77
CA VAL A 236 18.48 12.72 -9.71
C VAL A 236 18.88 11.24 -9.67
N CYS A 237 17.92 10.33 -9.89
CA CYS A 237 18.19 8.89 -9.94
C CYS A 237 18.75 8.40 -11.29
N GLY A 238 19.15 9.32 -12.17
CA GLY A 238 19.76 9.03 -13.47
C GLY A 238 18.86 8.24 -14.42
N GLY A 239 17.53 8.31 -14.26
CA GLY A 239 16.55 7.55 -15.05
C GLY A 239 16.53 6.04 -14.77
N SER A 240 17.43 5.52 -13.94
CA SER A 240 17.63 4.08 -13.72
C SER A 240 16.84 3.49 -12.55
N CYS A 241 16.36 4.32 -11.62
CA CYS A 241 15.67 3.82 -10.41
C CYS A 241 14.18 3.55 -10.61
N ALA A 242 13.65 3.76 -11.82
CA ALA A 242 12.24 3.58 -12.13
C ALA A 242 12.01 2.23 -12.82
N THR A 243 12.20 1.13 -12.08
CA THR A 243 11.83 -0.22 -12.54
C THR A 243 10.67 -0.77 -11.73
N THR A 244 9.75 -1.45 -12.41
CA THR A 244 8.64 -2.19 -11.83
C THR A 244 8.86 -3.70 -11.86
N ASP A 245 9.93 -4.15 -12.53
CA ASP A 245 10.34 -5.56 -12.58
C ASP A 245 11.49 -5.82 -11.59
N PRO A 246 11.28 -6.68 -10.56
CA PRO A 246 12.33 -7.06 -9.62
C PRO A 246 13.56 -7.69 -10.29
N ALA A 247 13.39 -8.39 -11.41
CA ALA A 247 14.49 -9.03 -12.12
C ALA A 247 15.43 -8.03 -12.81
N GLN A 248 14.98 -6.80 -13.04
CA GLN A 248 15.79 -5.74 -13.64
C GLN A 248 16.58 -4.92 -12.61
N ILE A 249 16.43 -5.21 -11.30
CA ILE A 249 17.12 -4.43 -10.26
C ILE A 249 18.61 -4.80 -10.23
N THR A 250 19.45 -3.82 -10.61
CA THR A 250 20.90 -3.97 -10.67
C THR A 250 21.59 -3.47 -9.40
N GLY A 251 22.86 -3.85 -9.20
CA GLY A 251 23.68 -3.30 -8.12
C GLY A 251 23.81 -1.78 -8.19
N THR A 252 23.90 -1.20 -9.40
CA THR A 252 23.95 0.25 -9.61
C THR A 252 22.66 0.93 -9.17
N MET A 253 21.49 0.35 -9.43
CA MET A 253 20.21 0.89 -8.96
C MET A 253 20.12 0.86 -7.44
N ARG A 254 20.53 -0.24 -6.80
CA ARG A 254 20.58 -0.35 -5.34
C ARG A 254 21.49 0.71 -4.73
N PHE A 255 22.67 0.88 -5.29
CA PHE A 255 23.63 1.89 -4.87
C PHE A 255 23.09 3.33 -5.00
N ALA A 256 22.47 3.64 -6.14
CA ALA A 256 21.85 4.95 -6.38
C ALA A 256 20.71 5.21 -5.39
N MET A 257 19.84 4.22 -5.15
CA MET A 257 18.72 4.36 -4.22
C MET A 257 19.19 4.53 -2.78
N ARG A 258 20.18 3.75 -2.31
CA ARG A 258 20.77 3.94 -0.97
C ARG A 258 21.35 5.35 -0.81
N SER A 259 22.08 5.81 -1.83
CA SER A 259 22.67 7.16 -1.82
C SER A 259 21.59 8.24 -1.76
N LEU A 260 20.51 8.10 -2.54
CA LEU A 260 19.37 9.01 -2.52
C LEU A 260 18.68 9.02 -1.16
N MET A 261 18.40 7.85 -0.60
CA MET A 261 17.81 7.68 0.73
C MET A 261 18.72 8.19 1.86
N ASN A 262 20.04 8.27 1.64
CA ASN A 262 20.97 8.83 2.64
C ASN A 262 20.96 10.37 2.68
N THR A 263 20.34 11.02 1.70
CA THR A 263 20.31 12.50 1.64
C THR A 263 19.30 13.10 2.62
N ALA A 264 19.58 14.31 3.12
CA ALA A 264 18.64 15.09 3.91
C ALA A 264 17.52 15.70 3.06
N ASP A 265 17.80 16.02 1.79
CA ASP A 265 16.87 16.72 0.89
C ASP A 265 15.76 15.79 0.38
N TYR A 266 16.12 14.55 0.03
CA TYR A 266 15.17 13.59 -0.54
C TYR A 266 14.90 12.44 0.43
N GLY A 267 15.95 11.91 1.04
CA GLY A 267 16.00 10.69 1.83
C GLY A 267 15.72 10.84 3.32
N VAL A 268 16.03 9.79 4.07
CA VAL A 268 15.87 9.78 5.53
C VAL A 268 17.17 10.09 6.28
N GLY A 269 18.31 10.06 5.59
CA GLY A 269 19.62 10.31 6.16
C GLY A 269 19.95 11.78 6.37
N THR A 270 21.24 12.06 6.53
CA THR A 270 21.80 13.38 6.89
C THR A 270 22.76 13.94 5.84
N ALA A 271 23.08 13.19 4.79
CA ALA A 271 24.01 13.63 3.76
C ALA A 271 23.44 14.82 2.97
N ASN A 272 24.28 15.80 2.66
CA ASN A 272 23.87 16.94 1.83
C ASN A 272 23.85 16.52 0.35
N ALA A 273 22.71 16.66 -0.34
CA ALA A 273 22.61 16.27 -1.76
C ALA A 273 23.44 17.20 -2.68
N GLN A 274 23.87 18.37 -2.18
CA GLN A 274 24.68 19.34 -2.90
C GLN A 274 26.20 19.10 -2.80
N ALA A 275 26.64 18.17 -1.95
CA ALA A 275 28.00 17.68 -2.02
C ALA A 275 28.17 16.96 -3.36
N ASN A 276 29.24 17.24 -4.10
CA ASN A 276 29.52 16.60 -5.38
C ASN A 276 30.79 15.74 -5.22
N PRO A 277 30.69 14.40 -5.18
CA PRO A 277 29.46 13.59 -5.19
C PRO A 277 28.72 13.61 -3.83
N PRO A 278 27.40 13.33 -3.81
CA PRO A 278 26.65 13.21 -2.55
C PRO A 278 27.33 12.14 -1.70
N GLU A 279 27.41 12.34 -0.39
CA GLU A 279 28.17 11.46 0.52
C GLU A 279 27.79 9.98 0.28
N VAL A 280 28.66 9.32 -0.47
CA VAL A 280 28.35 8.11 -1.23
C VAL A 280 28.38 6.95 -0.26
N CYS A 281 27.36 6.07 -0.31
CA CYS A 281 27.47 4.79 0.39
C CYS A 281 28.76 4.09 -0.06
N PRO A 282 29.63 3.63 0.86
CA PRO A 282 30.78 2.83 0.43
C PRO A 282 30.27 1.61 -0.36
N PRO A 283 30.96 1.22 -1.44
CA PRO A 283 30.56 0.09 -2.27
C PRO A 283 30.55 -1.24 -1.50
#